data_AF-A0A8H2XR20-F1
#
_entry.id   AF-A0A8H2XR20-F1
#
_cell.length_a   1.000
_cell.length_b   1.000
_cell.length_c   1.000
_cell.angle_alpha   90.00
_cell.angle_beta   90.00
_cell.angle_gamma   90.00
#
_symmetry.space_group_name_H-M   'P 1'
#
loop_
_entity.id
_entity.type
_entity.pdbx_description
1 polymer ?
#
loop_
_entity_poly.entity_id
_entity_poly.type
_entity_poly.pdbx_seq_one_letter_code
_entity_poly.pdbx_strand_id
1 'polypeptide(L)'
;MAKNTGTAYTHLVDNQNYEIIPSFQLECGRVLRDVPVAYKTFGKLNAEGDNVMIICHAFTGSADVEDWWGPLVGHGKAFDPHRFFIFCGNVLGSPYGSASPLTTDPETGEPYGPEFPITTIRDDVRIHKLVLDKLGVRSVAVVVGGSMGGMAVLEWPLCTPPGFVRNIIPIATSARHSAWCISWGEAQRQSIYSDPLYADGYYAERGQKPTNGLAAARMAALLTYRSRDSFEGRFGRRPQLSKAKDGAIDRTITPPRTPADEALAYHNDGNRSASRIKARSTESVLNAVGESLVANQPTKIFTAQSYLRYQGDKFNSRFDANCYIHITRKLDTHDIGRGRGKDDELDDVALINALSQLPRGALVIGIESDGLFMPSEQREIATHIPAARLVLIPSVDGHDGFLLEFEVINKYIVEFLKEKLPTIYEGDIALPLEGAGEFGIKKTSTFGEAEADVDVTRW
;
A
#
# COMPACT_ATOMS: atom_id res chain seq x y z
N MET A 1 -6.01 32.00 8.51
CA MET A 1 -4.64 31.43 8.60
C MET A 1 -4.80 29.93 8.49
N ALA A 2 -4.33 29.30 7.42
CA ALA A 2 -4.39 27.85 7.30
C ALA A 2 -3.49 27.23 8.37
N LYS A 3 -4.07 26.52 9.35
CA LYS A 3 -3.29 25.65 10.24
C LYS A 3 -2.50 24.70 9.35
N ASN A 4 -1.23 24.50 9.65
CA ASN A 4 -0.34 23.63 8.90
C ASN A 4 -0.89 22.19 8.98
N THR A 5 -1.66 21.76 7.98
CA THR A 5 -2.27 20.41 7.91
C THR A 5 -1.29 19.34 7.42
N GLY A 6 -0.05 19.73 7.10
CA GLY A 6 0.97 18.85 6.55
C GLY A 6 1.67 18.01 7.63
N THR A 7 1.71 16.68 7.42
CA THR A 7 2.57 15.76 8.19
C THR A 7 3.98 15.75 7.57
N ALA A 8 4.93 15.03 8.19
CA ALA A 8 6.28 14.85 7.64
C ALA A 8 6.31 14.19 6.25
N TYR A 9 5.23 13.56 5.78
CA TYR A 9 5.19 12.83 4.51
C TYR A 9 4.21 13.42 3.47
N THR A 10 3.47 14.47 3.80
CA THR A 10 2.51 15.07 2.84
C THR A 10 3.19 15.69 1.62
N HIS A 11 4.45 16.10 1.76
CA HIS A 11 5.27 16.61 0.66
C HIS A 11 5.58 15.57 -0.43
N LEU A 12 5.33 14.28 -0.17
CA LEU A 12 5.48 13.21 -1.16
C LEU A 12 4.28 13.10 -2.11
N VAL A 13 3.21 13.84 -1.86
CA VAL A 13 1.98 13.83 -2.65
C VAL A 13 1.68 15.25 -3.11
N ASP A 14 2.13 15.56 -4.33
CA ASP A 14 1.99 16.89 -4.91
C ASP A 14 0.54 17.22 -5.27
N ASN A 15 0.18 18.49 -5.07
CA ASN A 15 -1.08 19.10 -5.52
C ASN A 15 -2.34 18.37 -5.02
N GLN A 16 -2.32 17.89 -3.78
CA GLN A 16 -3.51 17.33 -3.13
C GLN A 16 -4.38 18.40 -2.48
N ASN A 17 -5.69 18.16 -2.51
CA ASN A 17 -6.71 18.97 -1.85
C ASN A 17 -6.96 18.45 -0.43
N TYR A 18 -7.50 19.31 0.43
CA TYR A 18 -7.88 18.96 1.79
C TYR A 18 -9.30 19.41 2.07
N GLU A 19 -10.05 18.54 2.72
CA GLU A 19 -11.33 18.88 3.33
C GLU A 19 -11.23 18.64 4.83
N ILE A 20 -11.68 19.61 5.64
CA ILE A 20 -11.74 19.45 7.09
C ILE A 20 -13.17 19.07 7.47
N ILE A 21 -13.34 17.87 8.00
CA ILE A 21 -14.62 17.38 8.51
C ILE A 21 -14.72 17.76 9.98
N PRO A 22 -15.64 18.67 10.38
CA PRO A 22 -15.66 19.21 11.74
C PRO A 22 -15.82 18.15 12.85
N SER A 23 -16.58 17.10 12.55
CA SER A 23 -16.84 16.00 13.48
C SER A 23 -17.14 14.73 12.68
N PHE A 24 -16.54 13.61 13.06
CA PHE A 24 -16.77 12.31 12.44
C PHE A 24 -16.79 11.20 13.49
N GLN A 25 -17.91 10.46 13.56
CA GLN A 25 -18.06 9.32 14.46
C GLN A 25 -17.63 8.03 13.76
N LEU A 26 -16.56 7.43 14.27
CA LEU A 26 -16.01 6.14 13.84
C LEU A 26 -16.95 4.98 14.19
N GLU A 27 -16.80 3.83 13.52
CA GLU A 27 -17.53 2.59 13.82
C GLU A 27 -17.32 2.14 15.28
N CYS A 28 -16.16 2.41 15.87
CA CYS A 28 -15.87 2.13 17.28
C CYS A 28 -16.56 3.09 18.28
N GLY A 29 -17.35 4.05 17.80
CA GLY A 29 -18.10 5.02 18.61
C GLY A 29 -17.30 6.25 19.02
N ARG A 30 -15.97 6.27 18.87
CA ARG A 30 -15.13 7.45 19.10
C ARG A 30 -15.44 8.53 18.06
N VAL A 31 -15.37 9.79 18.50
CA VAL A 31 -15.58 10.97 17.65
C VAL A 31 -14.24 11.66 17.41
N LEU A 32 -13.85 11.78 16.16
CA LEU A 32 -12.75 12.64 15.74
C LEU A 32 -13.29 14.05 15.44
N ARG A 33 -12.52 15.09 15.76
CA ARG A 33 -12.85 16.49 15.49
C ARG A 33 -11.83 17.10 14.53
N ASP A 34 -12.26 18.09 13.75
CA ASP A 34 -11.42 18.82 12.80
C ASP A 34 -10.59 17.88 11.90
N VAL A 35 -11.24 16.84 11.36
CA VAL A 35 -10.59 15.69 10.72
C VAL A 35 -10.12 16.08 9.31
N PRO A 36 -8.81 16.19 9.03
CA PRO A 36 -8.34 16.39 7.67
C PRO A 36 -8.58 15.14 6.83
N VAL A 37 -9.09 15.35 5.62
CA VAL A 37 -9.18 14.34 4.57
C VAL A 37 -8.46 14.87 3.35
N ALA A 38 -7.31 14.28 3.03
CA ALA A 38 -6.57 14.61 1.83
C ALA A 38 -7.11 13.81 0.64
N TYR A 39 -7.20 14.44 -0.53
CA TYR A 39 -7.69 13.78 -1.74
C TYR A 39 -7.15 14.45 -3.01
N LYS A 40 -7.18 13.72 -4.13
CA LYS A 40 -6.94 14.26 -5.46
C LYS A 40 -8.13 14.00 -6.36
N THR A 41 -8.33 14.92 -7.29
CA THR A 41 -9.34 14.81 -8.34
C THR A 41 -8.70 15.02 -9.71
N PHE A 42 -9.27 14.37 -10.72
CA PHE A 42 -8.88 14.52 -12.11
C PHE A 42 -10.14 14.66 -12.96
N GLY A 43 -10.07 15.42 -14.04
CA GLY A 43 -11.23 15.69 -14.89
C GLY A 43 -12.25 16.63 -14.24
N LYS A 44 -13.47 16.66 -14.77
CA LYS A 44 -14.52 17.60 -14.38
C LYS A 44 -15.84 16.91 -14.07
N LEU A 45 -16.46 17.29 -12.95
CA LEU A 45 -17.80 16.86 -12.60
C LEU A 45 -18.81 17.48 -13.58
N ASN A 46 -19.66 16.65 -14.16
CA ASN A 46 -20.72 17.11 -15.06
C ASN A 46 -21.88 17.77 -14.28
N ALA A 47 -22.82 18.39 -15.01
CA ALA A 47 -23.95 19.09 -14.39
C ALA A 47 -24.87 18.16 -13.57
N GLU A 48 -24.96 16.88 -13.96
CA GLU A 48 -25.75 15.88 -13.26
C GLU A 48 -25.05 15.30 -12.02
N GLY A 49 -23.74 15.53 -11.86
CA GLY A 49 -22.95 15.03 -10.75
C GLY A 49 -22.85 13.50 -10.73
N ASP A 50 -22.86 12.84 -11.90
CA ASP A 50 -22.99 11.38 -12.04
C ASP A 50 -21.87 10.69 -12.83
N ASN A 51 -20.94 11.45 -13.43
CA ASN A 51 -19.78 10.92 -14.17
C ASN A 51 -18.59 10.60 -13.25
N VAL A 52 -18.84 10.22 -12.00
CA VAL A 52 -17.79 10.04 -10.99
C VAL A 52 -17.18 8.65 -11.05
N MET A 53 -15.85 8.60 -11.06
CA MET A 53 -15.06 7.39 -10.87
C MET A 53 -14.28 7.51 -9.56
N ILE A 54 -14.50 6.57 -8.63
CA ILE A 54 -13.72 6.51 -7.39
C ILE A 54 -12.60 5.50 -7.58
N ILE A 55 -11.37 5.92 -7.30
CA ILE A 55 -10.20 5.05 -7.24
C ILE A 55 -9.78 4.89 -5.79
N CYS A 56 -9.77 3.65 -5.30
CA CYS A 56 -9.36 3.31 -3.94
C CYS A 56 -7.90 2.83 -3.96
N HIS A 57 -7.02 3.54 -3.25
CA HIS A 57 -5.60 3.19 -3.20
C HIS A 57 -5.32 1.99 -2.27
N ALA A 58 -4.22 1.28 -2.51
CA ALA A 58 -3.77 0.14 -1.71
C ALA A 58 -3.11 0.56 -0.38
N PHE A 59 -2.71 -0.42 0.45
CA PHE A 59 -2.17 -0.23 1.81
C PHE A 59 -1.12 0.89 1.90
N THR A 60 -0.04 0.80 1.13
CA THR A 60 1.06 1.80 1.16
C THR A 60 0.97 2.81 0.02
N GLY A 61 -0.21 2.97 -0.59
CA GLY A 61 -0.48 3.93 -1.65
C GLY A 61 -0.92 5.29 -1.12
N SER A 62 -1.13 6.23 -2.02
CA SER A 62 -1.61 7.59 -1.73
C SER A 62 -2.74 7.99 -2.67
N ALA A 63 -3.28 9.20 -2.48
CA ALA A 63 -4.27 9.79 -3.36
C ALA A 63 -3.74 10.10 -4.79
N ASP A 64 -2.43 10.05 -5.01
CA ASP A 64 -1.82 10.33 -6.31
C ASP A 64 -1.84 9.10 -7.23
N VAL A 65 -3.00 8.84 -7.84
CA VAL A 65 -3.22 7.71 -8.75
C VAL A 65 -2.18 7.64 -9.87
N GLU A 66 -1.76 8.79 -10.41
CA GLU A 66 -0.78 8.86 -11.50
C GLU A 66 0.58 8.28 -11.11
N ASP A 67 0.95 8.31 -9.83
CA ASP A 67 2.24 7.80 -9.37
C ASP A 67 2.31 6.27 -9.44
N TRP A 68 1.23 5.55 -9.13
CA TRP A 68 1.22 4.08 -9.01
C TRP A 68 0.37 3.36 -10.07
N TRP A 69 -0.55 4.07 -10.73
CA TRP A 69 -1.39 3.58 -11.82
C TRP A 69 -1.34 4.51 -13.06
N GLY A 70 -0.29 5.33 -13.18
CA GLY A 70 -0.09 6.25 -14.30
C GLY A 70 -0.35 5.68 -15.71
N PRO A 71 0.10 4.46 -16.05
CA PRO A 71 -0.19 3.86 -17.37
C PRO A 71 -1.68 3.62 -17.68
N LEU A 72 -2.53 3.63 -16.66
CA LEU A 72 -3.99 3.51 -16.77
C LEU A 72 -4.71 4.87 -16.84
N VAL A 73 -3.99 5.98 -16.61
CA VAL A 73 -4.52 7.35 -16.61
C VAL A 73 -4.30 8.01 -17.97
N GLY A 74 -5.35 8.65 -18.50
CA GLY A 74 -5.26 9.47 -19.71
C GLY A 74 -6.36 9.19 -20.74
N HIS A 75 -6.35 9.98 -21.81
CA HIS A 75 -7.37 9.90 -22.86
C HIS A 75 -7.46 8.50 -23.49
N GLY A 76 -8.65 7.91 -23.52
CA GLY A 76 -8.90 6.56 -24.05
C GLY A 76 -8.39 5.41 -23.18
N LYS A 77 -7.82 5.70 -22.00
CA LYS A 77 -7.40 4.70 -21.01
C LYS A 77 -8.54 4.39 -20.04
N ALA A 78 -8.31 3.45 -19.14
CA ALA A 78 -9.25 3.05 -18.10
C ALA A 78 -9.68 4.25 -17.23
N PHE A 79 -8.73 5.09 -16.84
CA PHE A 79 -8.95 6.27 -15.99
C PHE A 79 -8.83 7.53 -16.84
N ASP A 80 -9.87 7.78 -17.64
CA ASP A 80 -9.92 8.89 -18.59
C ASP A 80 -10.55 10.15 -17.95
N PRO A 81 -9.75 11.19 -17.61
CA PRO A 81 -10.26 12.42 -17.00
C PRO A 81 -11.06 13.29 -17.99
N HIS A 82 -11.08 12.98 -19.28
CA HIS A 82 -11.96 13.64 -20.24
C HIS A 82 -13.41 13.14 -20.17
N ARG A 83 -13.62 11.98 -19.54
CA ARG A 83 -14.94 11.34 -19.38
C ARG A 83 -15.42 11.39 -17.95
N PHE A 84 -14.51 11.10 -17.02
CA PHE A 84 -14.83 10.95 -15.62
C PHE A 84 -14.34 12.13 -14.79
N PHE A 85 -15.12 12.48 -13.78
CA PHE A 85 -14.58 13.11 -12.58
C PHE A 85 -14.00 12.02 -11.70
N ILE A 86 -12.68 11.88 -11.73
CA ILE A 86 -11.97 10.85 -10.97
C ILE A 86 -11.67 11.41 -9.58
N PHE A 87 -11.98 10.66 -8.53
CA PHE A 87 -11.70 10.98 -7.14
C PHE A 87 -10.87 9.87 -6.51
N CYS A 88 -9.79 10.23 -5.81
CA CYS A 88 -9.05 9.33 -4.93
C CYS A 88 -8.84 10.02 -3.58
N GLY A 89 -9.43 9.47 -2.52
CA GLY A 89 -9.27 9.95 -1.16
C GLY A 89 -8.16 9.20 -0.44
N ASN A 90 -7.33 9.90 0.32
CA ASN A 90 -6.36 9.27 1.21
C ASN A 90 -7.08 8.71 2.44
N VAL A 91 -6.77 7.47 2.80
CA VAL A 91 -7.43 6.77 3.92
C VAL A 91 -7.02 7.33 5.28
N LEU A 92 -7.87 7.17 6.30
CA LEU A 92 -7.51 7.49 7.68
C LEU A 92 -6.34 6.60 8.14
N GLY A 93 -5.44 7.14 8.97
CA GLY A 93 -4.24 6.43 9.43
C GLY A 93 -3.06 6.46 8.45
N SER A 94 -3.27 6.92 7.22
CA SER A 94 -2.18 7.12 6.24
C SER A 94 -1.31 8.31 6.60
N PRO A 95 0.02 8.24 6.36
CA PRO A 95 0.90 9.37 6.62
C PRO A 95 0.76 10.49 5.58
N TYR A 96 -0.04 10.30 4.52
CA TYR A 96 -0.05 11.16 3.34
C TYR A 96 -1.07 12.31 3.33
N GLY A 97 -1.71 12.61 4.47
CA GLY A 97 -2.43 13.88 4.68
C GLY A 97 -3.77 13.77 5.38
N SER A 98 -4.46 12.63 5.26
CA SER A 98 -5.66 12.38 6.07
C SER A 98 -5.31 12.15 7.55
N ALA A 99 -6.30 12.32 8.43
CA ALA A 99 -6.14 12.14 9.87
C ALA A 99 -5.49 10.80 10.20
N SER A 100 -4.44 10.82 11.02
CA SER A 100 -3.54 9.69 11.24
C SER A 100 -2.76 9.84 12.55
N PRO A 101 -1.94 8.84 12.94
CA PRO A 101 -0.95 9.00 14.01
C PRO A 101 -0.06 10.24 13.91
N LEU A 102 0.11 10.80 12.71
CA LEU A 102 0.97 11.96 12.49
C LEU A 102 0.25 13.30 12.55
N THR A 103 -1.08 13.31 12.55
CA THR A 103 -1.86 14.55 12.64
C THR A 103 -2.02 15.00 14.08
N THR A 104 -2.13 16.31 14.30
CA THR A 104 -2.37 16.89 15.61
C THR A 104 -3.75 16.51 16.14
N ASP A 105 -3.80 16.02 17.37
CA ASP A 105 -5.03 15.87 18.14
C ASP A 105 -5.51 17.26 18.61
N PRO A 106 -6.71 17.71 18.21
CA PRO A 106 -7.23 19.01 18.64
C PRO A 106 -7.50 19.08 20.15
N GLU A 107 -7.60 17.95 20.87
CA GLU A 107 -7.81 17.95 22.33
C GLU A 107 -6.51 18.21 23.10
N THR A 108 -5.38 17.67 22.64
CA THR A 108 -4.08 17.79 23.34
C THR A 108 -3.16 18.85 22.73
N GLY A 109 -3.33 19.17 21.45
CA GLY A 109 -2.41 20.03 20.70
C GLY A 109 -1.14 19.33 20.20
N GLU A 110 -0.95 18.04 20.53
CA GLU A 110 0.18 17.20 20.13
C GLU A 110 -0.23 16.21 19.03
N PRO A 111 0.71 15.62 18.27
CA PRO A 111 0.38 14.53 17.34
C PRO A 111 -0.31 13.36 18.06
N TYR A 112 -1.29 12.73 17.42
CA TYR A 112 -1.99 11.57 18.01
C TYR A 112 -1.04 10.43 18.40
N GLY A 113 0.02 10.21 17.61
CA GLY A 113 0.96 9.11 17.83
C GLY A 113 0.26 7.75 17.94
N PRO A 114 0.64 6.90 18.91
CA PRO A 114 0.01 5.59 19.10
C PRO A 114 -1.43 5.67 19.62
N GLU A 115 -1.92 6.84 20.01
CA GLU A 115 -3.26 7.05 20.58
C GLU A 115 -4.32 7.36 19.50
N PHE A 116 -3.93 7.44 18.22
CA PHE A 116 -4.87 7.60 17.13
C PHE A 116 -5.92 6.47 17.15
N PRO A 117 -7.23 6.77 17.22
CA PRO A 117 -8.26 5.75 17.35
C PRO A 117 -8.26 4.80 16.15
N ILE A 118 -8.44 3.50 16.40
CA ILE A 118 -8.57 2.51 15.33
C ILE A 118 -9.71 2.89 14.38
N THR A 119 -9.46 2.77 13.08
CA THR A 119 -10.44 3.04 12.02
C THR A 119 -10.62 1.80 11.16
N THR A 120 -11.78 1.69 10.53
CA THR A 120 -12.16 0.58 9.65
C THR A 120 -12.15 1.01 8.18
N ILE A 121 -12.24 0.04 7.26
CA ILE A 121 -12.46 0.33 5.83
C ILE A 121 -13.78 1.11 5.62
N ARG A 122 -14.81 0.81 6.44
CA ARG A 122 -16.12 1.49 6.40
C ARG A 122 -16.02 2.95 6.84
N ASP A 123 -15.14 3.26 7.80
CA ASP A 123 -14.88 4.64 8.22
C ASP A 123 -14.26 5.46 7.09
N ASP A 124 -13.32 4.87 6.32
CA ASP A 124 -12.72 5.54 5.15
C ASP A 124 -13.80 5.85 4.10
N VAL A 125 -14.64 4.88 3.76
CA VAL A 125 -15.74 5.07 2.80
C VAL A 125 -16.72 6.14 3.28
N ARG A 126 -17.15 6.08 4.55
CA ARG A 126 -18.11 7.02 5.14
C ARG A 126 -17.56 8.45 5.16
N ILE A 127 -16.28 8.65 5.51
CA ILE A 127 -15.70 9.99 5.53
C ILE A 127 -15.41 10.51 4.11
N HIS A 128 -14.98 9.66 3.19
CA HIS A 128 -14.82 10.05 1.77
C HIS A 128 -16.15 10.44 1.14
N LYS A 129 -17.25 9.77 1.51
CA LYS A 129 -18.60 10.16 1.07
C LYS A 129 -18.96 11.58 1.49
N LEU A 130 -18.58 12.02 2.70
CA LEU A 130 -18.80 13.41 3.13
C LEU A 130 -18.03 14.43 2.27
N VAL A 131 -16.83 14.07 1.82
CA VAL A 131 -16.07 14.89 0.86
C VAL A 131 -16.80 14.96 -0.48
N LEU A 132 -17.23 13.81 -1.01
CA LEU A 132 -17.98 13.75 -2.28
C LEU A 132 -19.29 14.55 -2.22
N ASP A 133 -19.99 14.55 -1.09
CA ASP A 133 -21.20 15.37 -0.88
C ASP A 133 -20.90 16.86 -1.00
N LYS A 134 -19.80 17.33 -0.38
CA LYS A 134 -19.37 18.73 -0.49
C LYS A 134 -18.94 19.10 -1.91
N LEU A 135 -18.40 18.14 -2.66
CA LEU A 135 -18.04 18.30 -4.07
C LEU A 135 -19.25 18.28 -5.02
N GLY A 136 -20.46 18.03 -4.51
CA GLY A 136 -21.70 18.02 -5.29
C GLY A 136 -21.96 16.72 -6.06
N VAL A 137 -21.29 15.62 -5.69
CA VAL A 137 -21.49 14.31 -6.32
C VAL A 137 -22.85 13.75 -5.94
N ARG A 138 -23.66 13.39 -6.94
CA ARG A 138 -24.99 12.82 -6.77
C ARG A 138 -25.02 11.31 -6.94
N SER A 139 -24.16 10.77 -7.78
CA SER A 139 -23.97 9.32 -7.94
C SER A 139 -22.60 8.98 -8.52
N VAL A 140 -22.20 7.73 -8.35
CA VAL A 140 -20.89 7.20 -8.75
C VAL A 140 -21.08 6.20 -9.87
N ALA A 141 -20.47 6.48 -11.02
CA ALA A 141 -20.51 5.63 -12.19
C ALA A 141 -19.81 4.29 -11.92
N VAL A 142 -18.63 4.35 -11.30
CA VAL A 142 -17.82 3.16 -10.99
C VAL A 142 -16.86 3.41 -9.82
N VAL A 143 -16.63 2.38 -9.01
CA VAL A 143 -15.56 2.34 -8.01
C VAL A 143 -14.55 1.26 -8.39
N VAL A 144 -13.25 1.58 -8.40
CA VAL A 144 -12.16 0.70 -8.80
C VAL A 144 -11.06 0.70 -7.74
N GLY A 145 -10.47 -0.45 -7.46
CA GLY A 145 -9.41 -0.53 -6.45
C GLY A 145 -8.80 -1.93 -6.34
N GLY A 146 -7.50 -1.96 -6.07
CA GLY A 146 -6.72 -3.19 -5.87
C GLY A 146 -6.33 -3.42 -4.41
N SER A 147 -6.15 -4.67 -3.98
CA SER A 147 -5.68 -4.99 -2.62
C SER A 147 -6.60 -4.40 -1.55
N MET A 148 -6.07 -3.69 -0.55
CA MET A 148 -6.86 -2.89 0.40
C MET A 148 -7.88 -1.97 -0.28
N GLY A 149 -7.53 -1.38 -1.44
CA GLY A 149 -8.47 -0.57 -2.21
C GLY A 149 -9.66 -1.37 -2.72
N GLY A 150 -9.46 -2.65 -3.05
CA GLY A 150 -10.52 -3.59 -3.42
C GLY A 150 -11.46 -3.90 -2.26
N MET A 151 -10.98 -3.91 -1.02
CA MET A 151 -11.83 -4.00 0.18
C MET A 151 -12.79 -2.81 0.25
N ALA A 152 -12.26 -1.60 0.04
CA ALA A 152 -13.08 -0.39 0.00
C ALA A 152 -14.09 -0.41 -1.16
N VAL A 153 -13.72 -0.94 -2.34
CA VAL A 153 -14.64 -1.10 -3.48
C VAL A 153 -15.89 -1.90 -3.08
N LEU A 154 -15.73 -2.97 -2.30
CA LEU A 154 -16.86 -3.77 -1.82
C LEU A 154 -17.69 -3.03 -0.77
N GLU A 155 -17.06 -2.22 0.07
CA GLU A 155 -17.74 -1.45 1.12
C GLU A 155 -18.48 -0.22 0.61
N TRP A 156 -18.02 0.43 -0.46
CA TRP A 156 -18.65 1.62 -1.06
C TRP A 156 -20.17 1.50 -1.27
N PRO A 157 -20.70 0.52 -2.01
CA PRO A 157 -22.14 0.35 -2.18
C PRO A 157 -22.87 -0.06 -0.89
N LEU A 158 -22.18 -0.68 0.08
CA LEU A 158 -22.78 -1.15 1.34
C LEU A 158 -22.82 -0.06 2.43
N CYS A 159 -22.01 0.98 2.31
CA CYS A 159 -21.92 2.11 3.22
C CYS A 159 -22.57 3.39 2.67
N THR A 160 -23.17 3.33 1.48
CA THR A 160 -23.87 4.45 0.85
C THR A 160 -25.32 4.08 0.50
N PRO A 161 -26.20 5.06 0.22
CA PRO A 161 -27.57 4.76 -0.14
C PRO A 161 -27.65 3.81 -1.35
N PRO A 162 -28.62 2.86 -1.39
CA PRO A 162 -28.78 1.94 -2.51
C PRO A 162 -28.87 2.68 -3.85
N GLY A 163 -28.08 2.22 -4.83
CA GLY A 163 -28.00 2.83 -6.17
C GLY A 163 -27.07 4.04 -6.28
N PHE A 164 -26.49 4.54 -5.19
CA PHE A 164 -25.48 5.60 -5.25
C PHE A 164 -24.25 5.18 -6.07
N VAL A 165 -23.77 3.94 -5.88
CA VAL A 165 -22.71 3.32 -6.68
C VAL A 165 -23.32 2.39 -7.73
N ARG A 166 -23.07 2.67 -9.01
CA ARG A 166 -23.68 1.92 -10.12
C ARG A 166 -22.89 0.69 -10.55
N ASN A 167 -21.55 0.74 -10.48
CA ASN A 167 -20.68 -0.35 -10.90
C ASN A 167 -19.46 -0.45 -9.97
N ILE A 168 -18.89 -1.64 -9.85
CA ILE A 168 -17.68 -1.88 -9.07
C ILE A 168 -16.68 -2.78 -9.82
N ILE A 169 -15.39 -2.53 -9.58
CA ILE A 169 -14.27 -3.31 -10.11
C ILE A 169 -13.28 -3.62 -8.98
N PRO A 170 -13.54 -4.64 -8.15
CA PRO A 170 -12.58 -5.11 -7.15
C PRO A 170 -11.45 -5.92 -7.82
N ILE A 171 -10.20 -5.61 -7.48
CA ILE A 171 -9.01 -6.23 -8.06
C ILE A 171 -8.15 -6.85 -6.94
N ALA A 172 -7.75 -8.12 -7.08
CA ALA A 172 -6.81 -8.82 -6.17
C ALA A 172 -7.10 -8.53 -4.68
N THR A 173 -8.31 -8.82 -4.24
CA THR A 173 -8.82 -8.50 -2.88
C THR A 173 -9.67 -9.65 -2.35
N SER A 174 -10.13 -9.53 -1.09
CA SER A 174 -11.06 -10.44 -0.44
C SER A 174 -12.31 -9.72 0.10
N ALA A 175 -13.38 -10.48 0.33
CA ALA A 175 -14.60 -10.02 1.00
C ALA A 175 -14.44 -9.89 2.53
N ARG A 176 -13.49 -10.64 3.10
CA ARG A 176 -13.09 -10.60 4.51
C ARG A 176 -11.59 -10.84 4.63
N HIS A 177 -10.94 -10.26 5.63
CA HIS A 177 -9.51 -10.48 5.83
C HIS A 177 -9.26 -11.92 6.30
N SER A 178 -8.48 -12.69 5.55
CA SER A 178 -8.24 -14.09 5.85
C SER A 178 -7.28 -14.28 7.03
N ALA A 179 -7.35 -15.44 7.70
CA ALA A 179 -6.38 -15.79 8.74
C ALA A 179 -4.93 -15.74 8.25
N TRP A 180 -4.70 -16.03 6.96
CA TRP A 180 -3.40 -15.92 6.30
C TRP A 180 -2.90 -14.47 6.27
N CYS A 181 -3.73 -13.54 5.78
CA CYS A 181 -3.36 -12.13 5.72
C CYS A 181 -3.20 -11.52 7.12
N ILE A 182 -4.08 -11.87 8.06
CA ILE A 182 -3.97 -11.47 9.48
C ILE A 182 -2.63 -11.94 10.07
N SER A 183 -2.23 -13.19 9.81
CA SER A 183 -0.98 -13.76 10.33
C SER A 183 0.26 -13.04 9.79
N TRP A 184 0.28 -12.72 8.49
CA TRP A 184 1.35 -11.93 7.89
C TRP A 184 1.39 -10.50 8.41
N GLY A 185 0.23 -9.86 8.55
CA GLY A 185 0.12 -8.53 9.15
C GLY A 185 0.65 -8.50 10.58
N GLU A 186 0.35 -9.53 11.38
CA GLU A 186 0.87 -9.65 12.74
C GLU A 186 2.39 -9.85 12.78
N ALA A 187 2.95 -10.73 11.95
CA ALA A 187 4.40 -10.92 11.88
C ALA A 187 5.14 -9.62 11.48
N GLN A 188 4.55 -8.83 10.58
CA GLN A 188 5.08 -7.52 10.20
C GLN A 188 5.01 -6.53 11.38
N ARG A 189 3.90 -6.47 12.11
CA ARG A 189 3.78 -5.61 13.31
C ARG A 189 4.77 -6.03 14.41
N GLN A 190 4.92 -7.33 14.66
CA GLN A 190 5.89 -7.85 15.63
C GLN A 190 7.33 -7.50 15.25
N SER A 191 7.64 -7.38 13.96
CA SER A 191 8.95 -6.89 13.51
C SER A 191 9.19 -5.44 13.97
N ILE A 192 8.16 -4.58 13.91
CA ILE A 192 8.22 -3.20 14.41
C ILE A 192 8.31 -3.17 15.94
N TYR A 193 7.46 -3.94 16.63
CA TYR A 193 7.44 -3.98 18.10
C TYR A 193 8.75 -4.47 18.71
N SER A 194 9.45 -5.36 18.01
CA SER A 194 10.76 -5.88 18.45
C SER A 194 11.91 -4.90 18.26
N ASP A 195 11.71 -3.79 17.55
CA ASP A 195 12.72 -2.76 17.38
C ASP A 195 12.84 -1.96 18.70
N PRO A 196 14.03 -1.91 19.34
CA PRO A 196 14.22 -1.15 20.58
C PRO A 196 13.90 0.34 20.46
N LEU A 197 13.91 0.89 19.24
CA LEU A 197 13.57 2.28 18.98
C LEU A 197 12.06 2.52 18.86
N TYR A 198 11.22 1.49 18.87
CA TYR A 198 9.76 1.63 18.76
C TYR A 198 9.15 2.42 19.92
N ALA A 199 9.66 2.25 21.14
CA ALA A 199 9.26 3.02 22.33
C ALA A 199 7.73 3.13 22.50
N ASP A 200 7.02 2.00 22.36
CA ASP A 200 5.56 1.89 22.45
C ASP A 200 4.79 2.84 21.49
N GLY A 201 5.43 3.25 20.40
CA GLY A 201 4.89 4.17 19.41
C GLY A 201 5.21 5.65 19.68
N TYR A 202 5.83 5.98 20.81
CA TYR A 202 6.26 7.34 21.18
C TYR A 202 7.69 7.67 20.68
N TYR A 203 8.17 6.99 19.64
CA TYR A 203 9.53 7.16 19.10
C TYR A 203 9.80 8.58 18.55
N ALA A 204 8.76 9.27 18.08
CA ALA A 204 8.87 10.62 17.52
C ALA A 204 9.35 11.64 18.56
N GLU A 205 8.88 11.53 19.80
CA GLU A 205 9.32 12.38 20.93
C GLU A 205 10.81 12.22 21.25
N ARG A 206 11.36 11.05 20.90
CA ARG A 206 12.77 10.70 21.10
C ARG A 206 13.66 11.06 19.90
N GLY A 207 13.08 11.63 18.84
CA GLY A 207 13.78 11.90 17.59
C GLY A 207 14.32 10.64 16.90
N GLN A 208 13.72 9.48 17.18
CA GLN A 208 14.13 8.18 16.67
C GLN A 208 13.01 7.55 15.85
N LYS A 209 13.32 6.55 15.03
CA LYS A 209 12.33 5.74 14.29
C LYS A 209 12.73 4.27 14.38
N PRO A 210 11.78 3.33 14.51
CA PRO A 210 12.04 1.89 14.46
C PRO A 210 12.35 1.42 13.04
N THR A 211 13.45 1.92 12.48
CA THR A 211 13.82 1.74 11.07
C THR A 211 14.17 0.30 10.73
N ASN A 212 14.67 -0.49 11.69
CA ASN A 212 14.98 -1.89 11.44
C ASN A 212 13.71 -2.72 11.42
N GLY A 213 12.82 -2.48 12.39
CA GLY A 213 11.54 -3.14 12.47
C GLY A 213 10.64 -2.82 11.28
N LEU A 214 10.57 -1.55 10.86
CA LEU A 214 9.80 -1.13 9.70
C LEU A 214 10.39 -1.66 8.38
N ALA A 215 11.72 -1.69 8.24
CA ALA A 215 12.37 -2.31 7.09
C ALA A 215 12.10 -3.82 7.04
N ALA A 216 12.16 -4.52 8.17
CA ALA A 216 11.85 -5.95 8.26
C ALA A 216 10.39 -6.24 7.92
N ALA A 217 9.45 -5.42 8.42
CA ALA A 217 8.04 -5.48 8.04
C ALA A 217 7.86 -5.33 6.53
N ARG A 218 8.53 -4.34 5.91
CA ARG A 218 8.48 -4.15 4.45
C ARG A 218 9.07 -5.33 3.67
N MET A 219 10.22 -5.86 4.11
CA MET A 219 10.84 -7.02 3.46
C MET A 219 9.91 -8.24 3.50
N ALA A 220 9.27 -8.50 4.64
CA ALA A 220 8.30 -9.58 4.78
C ALA A 220 7.08 -9.37 3.86
N ALA A 221 6.54 -8.14 3.84
CA ALA A 221 5.43 -7.79 2.97
C ALA A 221 5.76 -7.95 1.47
N LEU A 222 6.95 -7.53 1.04
CA LEU A 222 7.36 -7.66 -0.36
C LEU A 222 7.42 -9.12 -0.83
N LEU A 223 7.79 -10.04 0.06
CA LEU A 223 7.81 -11.47 -0.25
C LEU A 223 6.40 -12.05 -0.40
N THR A 224 5.39 -11.51 0.30
CA THR A 224 4.00 -11.94 0.10
C THR A 224 3.35 -11.28 -1.12
N TYR A 225 3.89 -10.14 -1.58
CA TYR A 225 3.39 -9.47 -2.78
C TYR A 225 3.88 -10.09 -4.07
N ARG A 226 4.95 -10.88 -4.02
CA ARG A 226 5.57 -11.54 -5.18
C ARG A 226 5.35 -13.03 -5.16
N SER A 227 5.57 -13.68 -6.30
CA SER A 227 5.61 -15.13 -6.37
C SER A 227 7.03 -15.67 -6.14
N ARG A 228 7.11 -16.93 -5.72
CA ARG A 228 8.38 -17.68 -5.62
C ARG A 228 9.13 -17.67 -6.95
N ASP A 229 8.43 -17.87 -8.07
CA ASP A 229 9.04 -17.97 -9.39
C ASP A 229 9.55 -16.61 -9.91
N SER A 230 8.88 -15.51 -9.56
CA SER A 230 9.37 -14.14 -9.83
C SER A 230 10.72 -13.90 -9.15
N PHE A 231 10.85 -14.28 -7.87
CA PHE A 231 12.13 -14.15 -7.15
C PHE A 231 13.22 -15.08 -7.69
N GLU A 232 12.89 -16.33 -8.03
CA GLU A 232 13.86 -17.26 -8.62
C GLU A 232 14.39 -16.75 -9.97
N GLY A 233 13.49 -16.31 -10.86
CA GLY A 233 13.85 -15.75 -12.16
C GLY A 233 14.66 -14.45 -12.04
N ARG A 234 14.30 -13.56 -11.10
CA ARG A 234 14.94 -12.24 -10.95
C ARG A 234 16.28 -12.27 -10.22
N PHE A 235 16.49 -13.20 -9.28
CA PHE A 235 17.71 -13.23 -8.46
C PHE A 235 18.45 -14.57 -8.51
N GLY A 236 17.77 -15.69 -8.27
CA GLY A 236 18.41 -17.00 -8.10
C GLY A 236 19.56 -16.97 -7.09
N ARG A 237 20.66 -17.69 -7.36
CA ARG A 237 21.87 -17.72 -6.51
C ARG A 237 22.94 -16.70 -6.90
N ARG A 238 22.57 -15.62 -7.59
CA ARG A 238 23.53 -14.61 -8.07
C ARG A 238 24.14 -13.83 -6.88
N PRO A 239 25.48 -13.76 -6.77
CA PRO A 239 26.11 -12.87 -5.81
C PRO A 239 25.93 -11.41 -6.21
N GLN A 240 25.85 -10.53 -5.22
CA GLN A 240 25.98 -9.10 -5.42
C GLN A 240 27.40 -8.80 -5.92
N LEU A 241 27.52 -8.02 -7.01
CA LEU A 241 28.83 -7.57 -7.48
C LEU A 241 29.31 -6.46 -6.55
N SER A 242 30.50 -6.61 -5.96
CA SER A 242 31.12 -5.51 -5.24
C SER A 242 31.38 -4.38 -6.25
N LYS A 243 30.70 -3.23 -6.10
CA LYS A 243 31.17 -2.02 -6.78
C LYS A 243 32.58 -1.74 -6.25
N ALA A 244 33.58 -1.84 -7.10
CA ALA A 244 34.86 -1.19 -6.83
C ALA A 244 34.53 0.29 -6.64
N LYS A 245 34.49 0.77 -5.39
CA LYS A 245 34.41 2.20 -5.13
C LYS A 245 35.72 2.78 -5.62
N ASP A 246 35.69 3.53 -6.72
CA ASP A 246 36.74 4.50 -7.00
C ASP A 246 36.84 5.45 -5.79
N GLY A 247 37.90 5.28 -5.01
CA GLY A 247 38.46 6.34 -4.15
C GLY A 247 37.89 6.55 -2.74
N ALA A 248 36.86 5.85 -2.28
CA ALA A 248 36.35 6.02 -0.91
C ALA A 248 36.41 4.71 -0.10
N ILE A 249 37.60 4.42 0.44
CA ILE A 249 37.76 3.50 1.57
C ILE A 249 36.98 4.11 2.74
N ASP A 250 35.90 3.47 3.17
CA ASP A 250 35.33 3.74 4.48
C ASP A 250 36.39 3.33 5.52
N ARG A 251 37.13 4.31 6.03
CA ARG A 251 38.23 4.12 6.98
C ARG A 251 37.74 3.71 8.38
N THR A 252 36.46 3.34 8.56
CA THR A 252 35.90 3.01 9.87
C THR A 252 35.68 1.51 10.13
N ILE A 253 35.89 0.64 9.14
CA ILE A 253 35.90 -0.81 9.34
C ILE A 253 37.32 -1.21 9.73
N THR A 254 37.54 -1.53 11.01
CA THR A 254 38.75 -2.27 11.38
C THR A 254 38.60 -3.67 10.78
N PRO A 255 39.46 -4.12 9.86
CA PRO A 255 39.35 -5.46 9.31
C PRO A 255 39.38 -6.48 10.46
N PRO A 256 38.61 -7.56 10.37
CA PRO A 256 38.61 -8.59 11.39
C PRO A 256 40.05 -9.09 11.59
N ARG A 257 40.53 -9.08 12.84
CA ARG A 257 41.93 -9.37 13.17
C ARG A 257 42.13 -10.83 13.56
N THR A 258 41.03 -11.54 13.78
CA THR A 258 40.97 -12.94 14.20
C THR A 258 39.81 -13.67 13.50
N PRO A 259 39.87 -15.01 13.35
CA PRO A 259 38.73 -15.80 12.87
C PRO A 259 37.44 -15.58 13.67
N ALA A 260 37.55 -15.24 14.96
CA ALA A 260 36.41 -14.91 15.80
C ALA A 260 35.76 -13.57 15.40
N ASP A 261 36.55 -12.57 15.01
CA ASP A 261 36.04 -11.30 14.50
C ASP A 261 35.36 -11.48 13.13
N GLU A 262 35.88 -12.36 12.28
CA GLU A 262 35.25 -12.72 10.99
C GLU A 262 33.90 -13.41 11.22
N ALA A 263 33.85 -14.39 12.12
CA ALA A 263 32.62 -15.08 12.48
C ALA A 263 31.59 -14.13 13.10
N LEU A 264 32.02 -13.18 13.94
CA LEU A 264 31.15 -12.17 14.53
C LEU A 264 30.61 -11.18 13.48
N ALA A 265 31.45 -10.77 12.53
CA ALA A 265 31.04 -9.91 11.42
C ALA A 265 30.03 -10.64 10.51
N TYR A 266 30.29 -11.90 10.18
CA TYR A 266 29.38 -12.75 9.41
C TYR A 266 28.03 -12.95 10.13
N HIS A 267 28.08 -13.25 11.43
CA HIS A 267 26.88 -13.44 12.25
C HIS A 267 25.97 -12.22 12.27
N ASN A 268 26.56 -11.01 12.24
CA ASN A 268 25.84 -9.75 12.30
C ASN A 268 25.64 -9.09 10.93
N ASP A 269 25.91 -9.77 9.81
CA ASP A 269 25.71 -9.20 8.48
C ASP A 269 24.24 -8.82 8.24
N GLY A 270 23.99 -7.55 7.94
CA GLY A 270 22.64 -6.97 7.79
C GLY A 270 22.00 -6.49 9.09
N ASN A 271 22.60 -6.70 10.26
CA ASN A 271 22.14 -6.11 11.52
C ASN A 271 22.63 -4.66 11.64
N ARG A 272 21.73 -3.68 11.48
CA ARG A 272 22.08 -2.24 11.58
C ARG A 272 22.26 -1.75 13.02
N SER A 273 21.77 -2.51 14.01
CA SER A 273 21.92 -2.22 15.43
C SER A 273 23.09 -2.97 16.08
N ALA A 274 24.00 -3.54 15.29
CA ALA A 274 25.15 -4.26 15.81
C ALA A 274 26.01 -3.30 16.67
N SER A 275 25.82 -3.40 17.98
CA SER A 275 26.68 -2.76 18.97
C SER A 275 28.12 -3.24 18.74
N ARG A 276 29.09 -2.32 18.78
CA ARG A 276 30.51 -2.64 18.86
C ARG A 276 30.81 -3.28 20.22
N ILE A 277 30.34 -4.50 20.43
CA ILE A 277 30.81 -5.31 21.55
C ILE A 277 32.24 -5.67 21.21
N LYS A 278 33.21 -5.09 21.94
CA LYS A 278 34.60 -5.54 21.90
C LYS A 278 34.56 -7.07 22.05
N ALA A 279 35.06 -7.79 21.04
CA ALA A 279 35.25 -9.23 21.12
C ALA A 279 35.84 -9.56 22.50
N ARG A 280 35.32 -10.59 23.18
CA ARG A 280 35.81 -11.03 24.49
C ARG A 280 37.34 -11.10 24.40
N SER A 281 38.02 -10.21 25.11
CA SER A 281 39.48 -10.20 25.16
C SER A 281 39.93 -11.48 25.86
N THR A 282 40.21 -12.51 25.07
CA THR A 282 41.14 -13.55 25.50
C THR A 282 42.53 -12.94 25.41
N GLU A 283 42.99 -12.33 26.51
CA GLU A 283 44.42 -12.38 26.81
C GLU A 283 44.83 -13.86 26.87
N SER A 284 45.97 -14.19 26.25
CA SER A 284 46.41 -15.52 25.80
C SER A 284 45.74 -15.95 24.49
N VAL A 285 46.41 -16.03 23.34
CA VAL A 285 47.70 -16.68 23.08
C VAL A 285 48.46 -15.91 22.00
N LEU A 286 49.49 -15.16 22.39
CA LEU A 286 50.60 -14.80 21.49
C LEU A 286 51.61 -15.93 21.57
N ASN A 287 51.60 -16.81 20.57
CA ASN A 287 52.77 -17.52 20.02
C ASN A 287 52.31 -18.77 19.24
N ALA A 288 52.08 -18.60 17.95
CA ALA A 288 52.35 -19.64 16.96
C ALA A 288 52.47 -18.95 15.59
N VAL A 289 53.71 -18.86 15.11
CA VAL A 289 54.03 -18.57 13.71
C VAL A 289 53.56 -19.78 12.91
N GLY A 290 52.65 -19.57 11.96
CA GLY A 290 52.15 -20.64 11.10
C GLY A 290 51.06 -20.18 10.15
N GLU A 291 51.48 -19.81 8.94
CA GLU A 291 50.70 -19.77 7.70
C GLU A 291 49.31 -19.09 7.72
N SER A 292 49.28 -17.89 7.12
CA SER A 292 48.08 -17.26 6.57
C SER A 292 47.47 -18.18 5.49
N LEU A 293 46.57 -19.06 5.91
CA LEU A 293 45.82 -19.96 5.04
C LEU A 293 44.33 -19.95 5.42
N VAL A 294 43.69 -18.80 5.36
CA VAL A 294 42.26 -18.76 5.01
C VAL A 294 42.09 -17.58 4.08
N ALA A 295 41.74 -17.91 2.83
CA ALA A 295 41.44 -16.93 1.81
C ALA A 295 40.43 -15.92 2.36
N ASN A 296 40.75 -14.65 2.17
CA ASN A 296 39.92 -13.47 2.36
C ASN A 296 38.67 -13.61 1.45
N GLN A 297 37.76 -14.53 1.76
CA GLN A 297 36.53 -14.71 0.99
C GLN A 297 35.58 -13.63 1.46
N PRO A 298 35.28 -12.62 0.63
CA PRO A 298 34.27 -11.64 0.99
C PRO A 298 32.97 -12.38 1.27
N THR A 299 32.28 -11.99 2.34
CA THR A 299 30.96 -12.51 2.69
C THR A 299 30.08 -12.48 1.45
N LYS A 300 29.70 -13.65 0.94
CA LYS A 300 28.95 -13.73 -0.31
C LYS A 300 27.50 -13.31 -0.06
N ILE A 301 27.22 -12.02 -0.22
CA ILE A 301 25.86 -11.47 -0.20
C ILE A 301 25.20 -11.80 -1.55
N PHE A 302 23.98 -12.34 -1.52
CA PHE A 302 23.18 -12.60 -2.72
C PHE A 302 22.42 -11.34 -3.15
N THR A 303 22.18 -11.17 -4.46
CA THR A 303 21.41 -10.03 -4.98
C THR A 303 20.01 -9.95 -4.38
N ALA A 304 19.37 -11.08 -4.08
CA ALA A 304 18.10 -11.13 -3.36
C ALA A 304 18.17 -10.49 -1.96
N GLN A 305 19.26 -10.73 -1.20
CA GLN A 305 19.44 -10.14 0.12
C GLN A 305 19.65 -8.62 0.01
N SER A 306 20.49 -8.17 -0.93
CA SER A 306 20.72 -6.74 -1.15
C SER A 306 19.44 -6.02 -1.57
N TYR A 307 18.67 -6.62 -2.49
CA TYR A 307 17.38 -6.08 -2.94
C TYR A 307 16.39 -5.90 -1.78
N LEU A 308 16.22 -6.90 -0.92
CA LEU A 308 15.35 -6.79 0.25
C LEU A 308 15.82 -5.66 1.19
N ARG A 309 17.12 -5.58 1.47
CA ARG A 309 17.70 -4.50 2.30
C ARG A 309 17.43 -3.12 1.70
N TYR A 310 17.66 -2.97 0.39
CA TYR A 310 17.40 -1.74 -0.35
C TYR A 310 15.92 -1.34 -0.28
N GLN A 311 15.00 -2.26 -0.52
CA GLN A 311 13.56 -1.96 -0.47
C GLN A 311 13.10 -1.59 0.95
N GLY A 312 13.64 -2.25 1.98
CA GLY A 312 13.40 -1.86 3.36
C GLY A 312 13.89 -0.43 3.68
N ASP A 313 15.09 -0.07 3.21
CA ASP A 313 15.65 1.28 3.37
C ASP A 313 14.85 2.36 2.62
N LYS A 314 14.52 2.07 1.36
CA LYS A 314 13.69 2.96 0.53
C LYS A 314 12.36 3.23 1.24
N PHE A 315 11.72 2.20 1.80
CA PHE A 315 10.43 2.34 2.48
C PHE A 315 10.49 3.21 3.75
N ASN A 316 11.56 3.11 4.55
CA ASN A 316 11.75 3.94 5.75
C ASN A 316 11.74 5.45 5.47
N SER A 317 12.13 5.86 4.25
CA SER A 317 12.12 7.27 3.85
C SER A 317 10.72 7.82 3.56
N ARG A 318 9.75 6.94 3.26
CA ARG A 318 8.44 7.32 2.74
C ARG A 318 7.25 6.82 3.55
N PHE A 319 7.46 6.15 4.69
CA PHE A 319 6.40 5.61 5.52
C PHE A 319 6.69 5.75 7.01
N ASP A 320 5.62 5.79 7.82
CA ASP A 320 5.67 5.88 9.27
C ASP A 320 5.23 4.57 9.96
N ALA A 321 5.89 4.21 11.05
CA ALA A 321 5.65 2.93 11.72
C ALA A 321 4.29 2.87 12.44
N ASN A 322 3.85 3.94 13.12
CA ASN A 322 2.53 4.00 13.73
C ASN A 322 1.43 3.95 12.66
N CYS A 323 1.61 4.66 11.55
CA CYS A 323 0.72 4.54 10.39
C CYS A 323 0.66 3.11 9.83
N TYR A 324 1.82 2.42 9.76
CA TYR A 324 1.89 1.03 9.28
C TYR A 324 1.11 0.08 10.20
N ILE A 325 1.34 0.20 11.51
CA ILE A 325 0.61 -0.58 12.53
C ILE A 325 -0.89 -0.29 12.45
N HIS A 326 -1.27 0.98 12.33
CA HIS A 326 -2.65 1.40 12.26
C HIS A 326 -3.37 0.76 11.06
N ILE A 327 -2.82 0.92 9.85
CA ILE A 327 -3.49 0.43 8.65
C ILE A 327 -3.49 -1.09 8.60
N THR A 328 -2.43 -1.78 9.06
CA THR A 328 -2.48 -3.25 9.15
C THR A 328 -3.54 -3.74 10.14
N ARG A 329 -3.75 -3.05 11.26
CA ARG A 329 -4.88 -3.35 12.15
C ARG A 329 -6.23 -3.04 11.52
N LYS A 330 -6.33 -1.97 10.71
CA LYS A 330 -7.53 -1.67 9.91
C LYS A 330 -7.86 -2.81 8.95
N LEU A 331 -6.87 -3.38 8.26
CA LEU A 331 -7.07 -4.54 7.38
C LEU A 331 -7.70 -5.71 8.15
N ASP A 332 -7.26 -5.96 9.38
CA ASP A 332 -7.82 -7.02 10.25
C ASP A 332 -9.29 -6.79 10.61
N THR A 333 -9.79 -5.55 10.49
CA THR A 333 -11.22 -5.23 10.65
C THR A 333 -12.03 -5.40 9.35
N HIS A 334 -11.44 -5.84 8.24
CA HIS A 334 -12.20 -5.97 7.00
C HIS A 334 -13.05 -7.23 7.00
N ASP A 335 -14.37 -7.04 6.98
CA ASP A 335 -15.38 -8.08 6.79
C ASP A 335 -16.67 -7.42 6.33
N ILE A 336 -17.08 -7.69 5.09
CA ILE A 336 -18.31 -7.11 4.55
C ILE A 336 -19.58 -7.77 5.13
N GLY A 337 -19.50 -8.94 5.76
CA GLY A 337 -20.62 -9.59 6.43
C GLY A 337 -20.88 -9.04 7.83
N ARG A 338 -19.84 -8.52 8.51
CA ARG A 338 -19.93 -8.06 9.91
C ARG A 338 -21.07 -7.07 10.13
N GLY A 339 -22.00 -7.42 11.03
CA GLY A 339 -23.11 -6.53 11.42
C GLY A 339 -24.12 -6.25 10.31
N ARG A 340 -24.12 -7.06 9.23
CA ARG A 340 -25.12 -6.99 8.14
C ARG A 340 -26.03 -8.22 8.07
N GLY A 341 -25.66 -9.30 8.76
CA GLY A 341 -26.51 -10.48 8.94
C GLY A 341 -27.51 -10.31 10.09
N LYS A 342 -28.39 -11.30 10.23
CA LYS A 342 -29.28 -11.42 11.42
C LYS A 342 -28.49 -11.94 12.62
N ASP A 343 -28.94 -11.67 13.84
CA ASP A 343 -28.23 -12.00 15.09
C ASP A 343 -27.81 -13.49 15.23
N ASP A 344 -28.55 -14.42 14.60
CA ASP A 344 -28.27 -15.87 14.62
C ASP A 344 -27.76 -16.42 13.26
N GLU A 345 -27.44 -15.54 12.30
CA GLU A 345 -26.97 -15.94 10.99
C GLU A 345 -25.48 -16.30 11.02
N LEU A 346 -25.09 -17.40 10.38
CA LEU A 346 -23.68 -17.78 10.25
C LEU A 346 -22.91 -16.70 9.47
N ASP A 347 -21.68 -16.40 9.89
CA ASP A 347 -20.84 -15.36 9.27
C ASP A 347 -20.72 -15.52 7.74
N ASP A 348 -20.57 -16.76 7.25
CA ASP A 348 -20.51 -17.04 5.81
C ASP A 348 -21.82 -16.67 5.09
N VAL A 349 -22.97 -16.87 5.72
CA VAL A 349 -24.28 -16.51 5.15
C VAL A 349 -24.43 -14.99 5.13
N ALA A 350 -24.03 -14.29 6.20
CA ALA A 350 -24.02 -12.84 6.24
C ALA A 350 -23.11 -12.24 5.15
N LEU A 351 -21.94 -12.84 4.92
CA LEU A 351 -21.01 -12.46 3.85
C LEU A 351 -21.61 -12.67 2.46
N ILE A 352 -22.22 -13.83 2.20
CA ILE A 352 -22.91 -14.12 0.93
C ILE A 352 -24.06 -13.14 0.70
N ASN A 353 -24.85 -12.86 1.74
CA ASN A 353 -25.94 -11.89 1.67
C ASN A 353 -25.42 -10.49 1.36
N ALA A 354 -24.29 -10.06 1.95
CA ALA A 354 -23.66 -8.79 1.65
C ALA A 354 -23.18 -8.71 0.19
N LEU A 355 -22.50 -9.75 -0.31
CA LEU A 355 -22.09 -9.84 -1.72
C LEU A 355 -23.28 -9.78 -2.69
N SER A 356 -24.40 -10.41 -2.33
CA SER A 356 -25.60 -10.45 -3.16
C SER A 356 -26.27 -9.07 -3.36
N GLN A 357 -25.99 -8.12 -2.46
CA GLN A 357 -26.50 -6.74 -2.52
C GLN A 357 -25.61 -5.80 -3.33
N LEU A 358 -24.40 -6.23 -3.71
CA LEU A 358 -23.48 -5.42 -4.50
C LEU A 358 -23.98 -5.19 -5.92
N PRO A 359 -23.52 -4.13 -6.61
CA PRO A 359 -23.97 -3.82 -7.97
C PRO A 359 -23.85 -5.01 -8.92
N ARG A 360 -24.98 -5.32 -9.58
CA ARG A 360 -25.06 -6.43 -10.53
C ARG A 360 -24.05 -6.23 -11.65
N GLY A 361 -23.42 -7.33 -12.06
CA GLY A 361 -22.53 -7.33 -13.22
C GLY A 361 -21.16 -6.75 -12.92
N ALA A 362 -20.68 -6.79 -11.68
CA ALA A 362 -19.33 -6.37 -11.32
C ALA A 362 -18.24 -7.06 -12.18
N LEU A 363 -17.13 -6.37 -12.41
CA LEU A 363 -15.92 -6.97 -12.97
C LEU A 363 -14.95 -7.29 -11.84
N VAL A 364 -14.77 -8.58 -11.53
CA VAL A 364 -13.81 -9.04 -10.54
C VAL A 364 -12.53 -9.44 -11.26
N ILE A 365 -11.40 -8.86 -10.88
CA ILE A 365 -10.09 -9.18 -11.46
C ILE A 365 -9.22 -9.83 -10.37
N GLY A 366 -8.67 -11.01 -10.64
CA GLY A 366 -7.66 -11.65 -9.80
C GLY A 366 -6.36 -11.87 -10.59
N ILE A 367 -5.25 -12.12 -9.87
CA ILE A 367 -3.98 -12.54 -10.47
C ILE A 367 -3.76 -14.02 -10.17
N GLU A 368 -3.46 -14.83 -11.18
CA GLU A 368 -3.40 -16.29 -11.02
C GLU A 368 -2.33 -16.76 -10.01
N SER A 369 -1.22 -16.03 -9.91
CA SER A 369 -0.13 -16.35 -8.99
C SER A 369 -0.20 -15.61 -7.64
N ASP A 370 -1.31 -14.90 -7.35
CA ASP A 370 -1.47 -14.17 -6.08
C ASP A 370 -1.43 -15.15 -4.89
N GLY A 371 -0.44 -14.97 -4.03
CA GLY A 371 -0.25 -15.73 -2.80
C GLY A 371 -0.76 -15.02 -1.54
N LEU A 372 -1.24 -13.79 -1.66
CA LEU A 372 -1.80 -13.01 -0.56
C LEU A 372 -3.32 -13.01 -0.61
N PHE A 373 -3.91 -12.58 -1.73
CA PHE A 373 -5.34 -12.64 -2.01
C PHE A 373 -5.61 -13.66 -3.10
N MET A 374 -5.78 -14.92 -2.69
CA MET A 374 -5.73 -16.06 -3.60
C MET A 374 -6.88 -16.07 -4.62
N PRO A 375 -6.69 -16.65 -5.83
CA PRO A 375 -7.73 -16.81 -6.85
C PRO A 375 -9.08 -17.35 -6.36
N SER A 376 -9.07 -18.17 -5.30
CA SER A 376 -10.28 -18.67 -4.64
C SER A 376 -11.15 -17.56 -4.04
N GLU A 377 -10.53 -16.52 -3.48
CA GLU A 377 -11.24 -15.38 -2.87
C GLU A 377 -11.89 -14.51 -3.94
N GLN A 378 -11.25 -14.34 -5.11
CA GLN A 378 -11.89 -13.62 -6.23
C GLN A 378 -13.02 -14.45 -6.86
N ARG A 379 -12.89 -15.78 -6.87
CA ARG A 379 -14.01 -16.68 -7.24
C ARG A 379 -15.17 -16.57 -6.27
N GLU A 380 -14.92 -16.51 -4.97
CA GLU A 380 -15.97 -16.31 -3.95
C GLU A 380 -16.74 -15.00 -4.21
N ILE A 381 -16.03 -13.88 -4.37
CA ILE A 381 -16.62 -12.58 -4.69
C ILE A 381 -17.48 -12.68 -5.97
N ALA A 382 -16.91 -13.20 -7.06
CA ALA A 382 -17.63 -13.28 -8.34
C ALA A 382 -18.82 -14.25 -8.32
N THR A 383 -18.78 -15.29 -7.48
CA THR A 383 -19.85 -16.29 -7.38
C THR A 383 -21.10 -15.69 -6.73
N HIS A 384 -20.92 -14.82 -5.74
CA HIS A 384 -22.02 -14.30 -4.93
C HIS A 384 -22.50 -12.90 -5.32
N ILE A 385 -21.74 -12.16 -6.15
CA ILE A 385 -22.25 -10.94 -6.79
C ILE A 385 -23.12 -11.31 -8.01
N PRO A 386 -24.37 -10.83 -8.10
CA PRO A 386 -25.26 -11.18 -9.20
C PRO A 386 -24.66 -10.84 -10.57
N ALA A 387 -24.55 -11.84 -11.45
CA ALA A 387 -24.05 -11.70 -12.82
C ALA A 387 -22.62 -11.12 -12.94
N ALA A 388 -21.79 -11.21 -11.91
CA ALA A 388 -20.42 -10.74 -11.98
C ALA A 388 -19.58 -11.54 -13.00
N ARG A 389 -18.61 -10.85 -13.59
CA ARG A 389 -17.61 -11.42 -14.50
C ARG A 389 -16.28 -11.54 -13.76
N LEU A 390 -15.76 -12.75 -13.66
CA LEU A 390 -14.41 -13.00 -13.16
C LEU A 390 -13.39 -13.02 -14.31
N VAL A 391 -12.29 -12.31 -14.13
CA VAL A 391 -11.09 -12.41 -14.96
C VAL A 391 -9.93 -12.78 -14.05
N LEU A 392 -9.21 -13.85 -14.40
CA LEU A 392 -7.93 -14.19 -13.78
C LEU A 392 -6.82 -13.86 -14.78
N ILE A 393 -5.91 -12.98 -14.39
CA ILE A 393 -4.79 -12.55 -15.23
C ILE A 393 -3.61 -13.48 -14.95
N PRO A 394 -3.09 -14.18 -15.99
CA PRO A 394 -1.85 -14.91 -15.88
C PRO A 394 -0.71 -13.90 -15.72
N SER A 395 -0.05 -13.92 -14.57
CA SER A 395 1.14 -13.11 -14.28
C SER A 395 2.04 -13.90 -13.36
N VAL A 396 3.35 -13.72 -13.47
CA VAL A 396 4.33 -14.31 -12.53
C VAL A 396 4.57 -13.41 -11.33
N ASP A 397 4.07 -12.18 -11.33
CA ASP A 397 4.44 -11.18 -10.34
C ASP A 397 3.72 -11.30 -9.00
N GLY A 398 2.87 -12.30 -8.81
CA GLY A 398 2.09 -12.48 -7.59
C GLY A 398 1.06 -11.37 -7.42
N HIS A 399 0.82 -10.96 -6.18
CA HIS A 399 -0.10 -9.88 -5.86
C HIS A 399 0.24 -8.58 -6.62
N ASP A 400 1.53 -8.23 -6.78
CA ASP A 400 1.97 -7.03 -7.49
C ASP A 400 1.55 -7.01 -8.98
N GLY A 401 1.04 -8.13 -9.53
CA GLY A 401 0.48 -8.17 -10.89
C GLY A 401 -0.58 -7.09 -11.15
N PHE A 402 -1.37 -6.67 -10.14
CA PHE A 402 -2.35 -5.59 -10.34
C PHE A 402 -1.72 -4.19 -10.52
N LEU A 403 -0.42 -4.05 -10.21
CA LEU A 403 0.39 -2.84 -10.38
C LEU A 403 1.39 -2.95 -11.54
N LEU A 404 1.37 -4.06 -12.30
CA LEU A 404 2.38 -4.32 -13.33
C LEU A 404 1.75 -4.73 -14.67
N GLU A 405 0.63 -5.46 -14.64
CA GLU A 405 -0.08 -5.93 -15.84
C GLU A 405 -0.98 -4.85 -16.46
N PHE A 406 -0.46 -3.64 -16.61
CA PHE A 406 -1.23 -2.45 -16.97
C PHE A 406 -2.00 -2.61 -18.29
N GLU A 407 -1.39 -3.20 -19.32
CA GLU A 407 -2.04 -3.33 -20.63
C GLU A 407 -3.29 -4.21 -20.56
N VAL A 408 -3.16 -5.36 -19.90
CA VAL A 408 -4.25 -6.34 -19.75
C VAL A 408 -5.34 -5.79 -18.84
N ILE A 409 -4.97 -5.19 -17.71
CA ILE A 409 -5.91 -4.55 -16.79
C ILE A 409 -6.65 -3.40 -17.48
N ASN A 410 -5.94 -2.52 -18.20
CA ASN A 410 -6.54 -1.42 -18.96
C ASN A 410 -7.58 -1.94 -19.95
N LYS A 411 -7.24 -2.99 -20.70
CA LYS A 411 -8.15 -3.59 -21.69
C LYS A 411 -9.45 -4.03 -21.02
N TYR A 412 -9.38 -4.85 -19.97
CA TYR A 412 -10.58 -5.38 -19.32
C TYR A 412 -11.43 -4.29 -18.67
N ILE A 413 -10.81 -3.29 -18.05
CA ILE A 413 -11.53 -2.15 -17.47
C ILE A 413 -12.20 -1.33 -18.58
N VAL A 414 -11.50 -0.96 -19.65
CA VAL A 414 -12.09 -0.17 -20.74
C VAL A 414 -13.25 -0.90 -21.43
N GLU A 415 -13.10 -2.20 -21.72
CA GLU A 415 -14.18 -3.01 -22.29
C GLU A 415 -15.41 -3.04 -21.37
N PHE A 416 -15.19 -3.24 -20.07
CA PHE A 416 -16.25 -3.20 -19.07
C PHE A 416 -16.95 -1.84 -18.98
N LEU A 417 -16.19 -0.76 -18.93
CA LEU A 417 -16.75 0.59 -18.81
C LEU A 417 -17.56 0.98 -20.05
N LYS A 418 -17.10 0.61 -21.25
CA LYS A 418 -17.86 0.79 -22.50
C LYS A 418 -19.17 0.01 -22.50
N GLU A 419 -19.15 -1.23 -21.99
CA GLU A 419 -20.34 -2.08 -21.88
C GLU A 419 -21.35 -1.53 -20.87
N LYS A 420 -20.90 -1.09 -19.69
CA LYS A 420 -21.77 -0.68 -18.57
C LYS A 420 -22.21 0.78 -18.60
N LEU A 421 -21.43 1.65 -19.25
CA LEU A 421 -21.64 3.09 -19.23
C LEU A 421 -21.68 3.67 -20.66
N PRO A 422 -22.54 3.14 -21.56
CA PRO A 422 -22.59 3.60 -22.95
C PRO A 422 -22.83 5.09 -23.04
N THR A 423 -23.68 5.68 -22.19
CA THR A 423 -23.97 7.13 -22.18
C THR A 423 -22.74 8.00 -21.91
N ILE A 424 -21.80 7.55 -21.07
CA ILE A 424 -20.52 8.26 -20.81
C ILE A 424 -19.54 8.07 -21.98
N TYR A 425 -19.65 6.96 -22.72
CA TYR A 425 -18.78 6.66 -23.86
C TYR A 425 -19.26 7.24 -25.20
N GLU A 426 -20.57 7.37 -25.37
CA GLU A 426 -21.25 7.91 -26.55
C GLU A 426 -21.41 9.44 -26.52
N GLY A 427 -21.39 10.06 -25.34
CA GLY A 427 -21.47 11.51 -25.19
C GLY A 427 -20.25 12.25 -25.76
N ASP A 428 -20.45 13.52 -26.14
CA ASP A 428 -19.38 14.40 -26.62
C ASP A 428 -18.23 14.43 -25.61
N ILE A 429 -17.02 14.09 -26.06
CA ILE A 429 -15.81 14.20 -25.25
C ILE A 429 -15.65 15.69 -24.92
N ALA A 430 -15.56 16.03 -23.63
CA ALA A 430 -15.24 17.39 -23.24
C ALA A 430 -13.96 17.81 -23.97
N LEU A 431 -14.07 18.86 -24.81
CA LEU A 431 -12.95 19.41 -25.59
C LEU A 431 -11.72 19.64 -24.68
N PRO A 432 -10.49 19.54 -25.23
CA PRO A 432 -9.28 19.49 -24.42
C PRO A 432 -9.22 20.68 -23.47
N LEU A 433 -8.93 20.42 -22.20
CA LEU A 433 -8.59 21.46 -21.24
C LEU A 433 -7.35 22.19 -21.78
N GLU A 434 -7.45 23.50 -22.03
CA GLU A 434 -6.27 24.36 -22.16
C GLU A 434 -5.43 24.18 -20.87
N GLY A 435 -4.26 23.53 -20.98
CA GLY A 435 -3.38 23.26 -19.85
C GLY A 435 -3.37 21.81 -19.33
N ALA A 436 -4.09 20.86 -19.94
CA ALA A 436 -3.79 19.45 -19.75
C ALA A 436 -2.47 19.13 -20.45
N GLY A 437 -1.35 19.36 -19.75
CA GLY A 437 -0.03 18.91 -20.20
C GLY A 437 -0.08 17.43 -20.53
N GLU A 438 0.74 16.99 -21.49
CA GLU A 438 0.95 15.56 -21.75
C GLU A 438 1.13 14.83 -20.42
N PHE A 439 0.27 13.85 -20.15
CA PHE A 439 0.39 12.95 -19.01
C PHE A 439 1.70 12.19 -19.14
N GLY A 440 2.77 12.75 -18.58
CA GLY A 440 4.09 12.16 -18.62
C GLY A 440 4.12 10.91 -17.75
N ILE A 441 4.49 9.77 -18.33
CA ILE A 441 4.79 8.55 -17.57
C ILE A 441 5.97 8.89 -16.64
N LYS A 442 5.72 9.01 -15.32
CA LYS A 442 6.79 9.11 -14.33
C LYS A 442 7.62 7.82 -14.42
N LYS A 443 8.91 7.95 -14.80
CA LYS A 443 9.83 6.81 -14.95
C LYS A 443 10.13 6.09 -13.62
N THR A 444 9.85 6.71 -12.49
CA THR A 444 10.07 6.15 -11.14
C THR A 444 8.88 6.49 -10.26
N SER A 445 8.15 5.47 -9.82
CA SER A 445 7.04 5.60 -8.88
C SER A 445 7.54 5.75 -7.45
N THR A 446 6.95 6.65 -6.68
CA THR A 446 7.24 6.84 -5.25
C THR A 446 6.59 5.74 -4.43
N PHE A 447 5.38 5.32 -4.82
CA PHE A 447 4.54 4.39 -4.08
C PHE A 447 4.38 3.02 -4.74
N GLY A 448 4.57 2.94 -6.05
CA GLY A 448 4.49 1.74 -6.88
C GLY A 448 5.84 1.04 -7.10
N GLU A 449 5.76 -0.24 -7.44
CA GLU A 449 6.91 -1.15 -7.59
C GLU A 449 7.34 -1.33 -9.06
N ALA A 450 6.91 -0.43 -9.95
CA ALA A 450 7.26 -0.44 -11.37
C ALA A 450 8.72 -0.02 -11.58
N GLU A 451 9.64 -0.88 -11.17
CA GLU A 451 11.06 -0.82 -11.53
C GLU A 451 11.31 -1.80 -12.68
N ALA A 452 10.84 -1.44 -13.88
CA ALA A 452 11.29 -2.09 -15.11
C ALA A 452 12.74 -1.65 -15.38
N ASP A 453 13.61 -2.61 -15.70
CA ASP A 453 14.98 -2.40 -16.19
C ASP A 453 16.05 -1.82 -15.25
N VAL A 454 15.97 -2.06 -13.94
CA VAL A 454 17.14 -1.83 -13.08
C VAL A 454 18.00 -3.09 -12.99
N ASP A 455 19.24 -2.99 -13.48
CA ASP A 455 20.29 -4.01 -13.37
C ASP A 455 20.35 -4.57 -11.95
N VAL A 456 19.83 -5.78 -11.78
CA VAL A 456 19.63 -6.46 -10.49
C VAL A 456 20.95 -6.68 -9.73
N THR A 457 22.09 -6.53 -10.42
CA THR A 457 23.42 -6.66 -9.81
C THR A 457 23.92 -5.37 -9.15
N ARG A 458 23.23 -4.24 -9.33
CA ARG A 458 23.68 -2.91 -8.87
C ARG A 458 23.14 -2.44 -7.51
N TRP A 459 22.17 -3.18 -6.95
CA TRP A 459 21.53 -2.89 -5.66
C TRP A 459 22.43 -3.20 -4.49
#